data_AF-A0A1H1PXJ0-F1
#
_entry.id   AF-A0A1H1PXJ0-F1
#
_cell.length_a   1.000
_cell.length_b   1.000
_cell.length_c   1.000
_cell.angle_alpha   90.00
_cell.angle_beta   90.00
_cell.angle_gamma   90.00
#
_symmetry.space_group_name_H-M   'P 1'
#
loop_
_entity.id
_entity.type
_entity.pdbx_description
1 polymer ?
#
loop_
_entity_poly.entity_id
_entity_poly.type
_entity_poly.pdbx_seq_one_letter_code
_entity_poly.pdbx_strand_id
1 'polypeptide(L)'
;MDTSLDMSGDTPLKTDEGDPVTRGMPGWKKALLVLSTLVLVIVAGITGGGYYLYQRYDSKVARATLLPPVAPQEAAQSAENWKSGAVNLLLLGSDSRAAEAGGDSPAGERSDTIMLVHIAKGRDKAAIISIPRDSYVNVPAGGSWKGGKNKINAAFAFGGAELTATTVRQLTGVVLDGAMIADFASIRNLVDSVDGVEVCVPYDVVSTFSDKVWKQGCHELDGDTAEEFMRQRYQVPGGDFGRMYNQQLVVKAVVAKVSSSGAMTDPLALDGLIGIAADSLTVDQNLDLRDLAFAVRGIRPAAISYATVPYTSASLKTSAGTAVRLDPKKSAAMFAAVKDDTIDQWLAANPSKTPGS
;
A
#
# COMPACT_ATOMS: atom_id res chain seq x y z
N MET A 1 -53.25 71.84 -85.56
CA MET A 1 -53.28 72.48 -84.22
C MET A 1 -53.32 71.35 -83.21
N ASP A 2 -52.14 71.10 -82.62
CA ASP A 2 -51.78 70.44 -81.36
C ASP A 2 -52.80 69.46 -80.75
N THR A 3 -52.42 68.24 -80.35
CA THR A 3 -51.60 68.05 -79.13
C THR A 3 -50.89 66.69 -79.15
N SER A 4 -49.60 66.69 -78.80
CA SER A 4 -48.72 65.53 -78.61
C SER A 4 -48.99 64.82 -77.26
N LEU A 5 -49.11 63.50 -77.27
CA LEU A 5 -49.09 62.64 -76.09
C LEU A 5 -47.80 61.82 -76.10
N ASP A 6 -47.00 62.06 -75.06
CA ASP A 6 -45.78 61.34 -74.69
C ASP A 6 -46.16 60.05 -73.93
N MET A 7 -45.60 58.91 -74.32
CA MET A 7 -45.68 57.65 -73.56
C MET A 7 -44.27 57.19 -73.23
N SER A 8 -43.90 57.40 -71.97
CA SER A 8 -42.68 56.95 -71.32
C SER A 8 -42.56 55.42 -71.28
N GLY A 9 -41.32 54.94 -71.41
CA GLY A 9 -40.96 53.54 -71.56
C GLY A 9 -41.03 52.69 -70.28
N ASP A 10 -41.38 51.42 -70.49
CA ASP A 10 -41.24 50.33 -69.53
C ASP A 10 -39.77 49.89 -69.43
N THR A 11 -39.26 49.78 -68.20
CA THR A 11 -38.01 49.09 -67.88
C THR A 11 -38.34 47.86 -67.03
N PRO A 12 -37.78 46.66 -67.26
CA PRO A 12 -38.16 45.48 -66.48
C PRO A 12 -37.53 45.51 -65.08
N LEU A 13 -38.34 45.10 -64.09
CA LEU A 13 -37.95 44.89 -62.70
C LEU A 13 -36.92 43.75 -62.59
N LYS A 14 -35.72 44.05 -62.07
CA LYS A 14 -34.76 43.06 -61.56
C LYS A 14 -35.31 42.46 -60.26
N THR A 15 -35.47 41.14 -60.23
CA THR A 15 -35.66 40.36 -59.00
C THR A 15 -34.31 40.25 -58.29
N ASP A 16 -34.19 40.89 -57.12
CA ASP A 16 -33.07 40.69 -56.19
C ASP A 16 -33.22 39.32 -55.53
N GLU A 17 -32.36 38.38 -55.92
CA GLU A 17 -32.17 37.10 -55.25
C GLU A 17 -31.35 37.38 -53.98
N GLY A 18 -32.05 37.55 -52.85
CA GLY A 18 -31.42 37.85 -51.57
C GLY A 18 -30.54 36.69 -51.10
N ASP A 19 -29.24 36.95 -50.98
CA ASP A 19 -28.27 36.03 -50.37
C ASP A 19 -28.76 35.56 -48.98
N PRO A 20 -28.62 34.27 -48.63
CA PRO A 20 -29.02 33.77 -47.32
C PRO A 20 -28.16 34.45 -46.23
N VAL A 21 -28.79 35.30 -45.43
CA VAL A 21 -28.17 35.90 -44.24
C VAL A 21 -27.80 34.80 -43.25
N THR A 22 -26.56 34.32 -43.33
CA THR A 22 -26.00 33.41 -42.34
C THR A 22 -25.87 34.20 -41.03
N ARG A 23 -26.85 34.01 -40.14
CA ARG A 23 -26.89 34.67 -38.84
C ARG A 23 -25.75 34.12 -37.98
N GLY A 24 -24.60 34.77 -38.05
CA GLY A 24 -23.37 34.36 -37.36
C GLY A 24 -23.62 34.19 -35.87
N MET A 25 -23.11 33.09 -35.30
CA MET A 25 -23.27 32.82 -33.86
C MET A 25 -22.76 34.00 -33.03
N PRO A 26 -23.53 34.48 -32.03
CA PRO A 26 -23.11 35.57 -31.16
C PRO A 26 -21.83 35.19 -30.40
N GLY A 27 -20.94 36.17 -30.20
CA GLY A 27 -19.56 35.95 -29.72
C GLY A 27 -19.44 35.14 -28.42
N TRP A 28 -20.41 35.27 -27.51
CA TRP A 28 -20.45 34.51 -26.26
C TRP A 28 -20.69 32.99 -26.48
N LYS A 29 -21.44 32.60 -27.52
CA LYS A 29 -21.64 31.18 -27.87
C LYS A 29 -20.38 30.56 -28.47
N LYS A 30 -19.60 31.35 -29.24
CA LYS A 30 -18.29 30.94 -29.75
C LYS A 30 -17.29 30.78 -28.60
N ALA A 31 -17.28 31.72 -27.65
CA ALA A 31 -16.44 31.64 -26.45
C ALA A 31 -16.77 30.41 -25.58
N LEU A 32 -18.05 30.11 -25.38
CA LEU A 32 -18.48 28.91 -24.65
C LEU A 32 -18.06 27.61 -25.34
N LEU A 33 -18.16 27.54 -26.68
CA LEU A 33 -17.72 26.38 -27.46
C LEU A 33 -16.20 26.16 -27.38
N VAL A 34 -15.42 27.24 -27.45
CA VAL A 34 -13.97 27.16 -27.30
C VAL A 34 -13.62 26.69 -25.88
N LEU A 35 -14.25 27.27 -24.86
CA LEU A 35 -14.03 26.88 -23.46
C LEU A 35 -14.38 25.41 -23.21
N SER A 36 -15.54 24.94 -23.68
CA SER A 36 -15.96 23.55 -23.48
C SER A 36 -15.08 22.55 -24.23
N THR A 37 -14.61 22.90 -25.42
CA THR A 37 -13.63 22.09 -26.17
C THR A 37 -12.29 22.03 -25.43
N LEU A 38 -11.83 23.14 -24.86
CA LEU A 38 -10.56 23.22 -24.13
C LEU A 38 -10.62 22.43 -22.82
N VAL A 39 -11.76 22.49 -22.11
CA VAL A 39 -12.04 21.62 -20.95
C VAL A 39 -12.06 20.14 -21.36
N LEU A 40 -12.71 19.78 -22.47
CA LEU A 40 -12.73 18.40 -22.97
C LEU A 40 -11.33 17.89 -23.33
N VAL A 41 -10.48 18.70 -23.96
CA VAL A 41 -9.10 18.35 -24.29
C VAL A 41 -8.26 18.19 -23.02
N ILE A 42 -8.43 19.07 -22.03
CA ILE A 42 -7.76 18.94 -20.73
C ILE A 42 -8.21 17.67 -20.00
N VAL A 43 -9.51 17.40 -19.95
CA VAL A 43 -10.06 16.19 -19.31
C VAL A 43 -9.59 14.94 -20.04
N ALA A 44 -9.59 14.93 -21.37
CA ALA A 44 -9.09 13.82 -22.18
C ALA A 44 -7.58 13.65 -22.01
N GLY A 45 -6.81 14.72 -21.89
CA GLY A 45 -5.37 14.69 -21.62
C GLY A 45 -5.04 14.16 -20.22
N ILE A 46 -5.78 14.60 -19.20
CA ILE A 46 -5.65 14.11 -17.82
C ILE A 46 -6.07 12.63 -17.74
N THR A 47 -7.18 12.27 -18.37
CA THR A 47 -7.71 10.90 -18.35
C THR A 47 -6.82 9.94 -19.15
N GLY A 48 -6.42 10.34 -20.36
CA GLY A 48 -5.54 9.57 -21.22
C GLY A 48 -4.11 9.47 -20.70
N GLY A 49 -3.56 10.58 -20.18
CA GLY A 49 -2.27 10.61 -19.50
C GLY A 49 -2.27 9.78 -18.22
N GLY A 50 -3.30 9.93 -17.38
CA GLY A 50 -3.48 9.13 -16.16
C GLY A 50 -3.66 7.64 -16.45
N TYR A 51 -4.37 7.29 -17.52
CA TYR A 51 -4.53 5.90 -17.97
C TYR A 51 -3.22 5.31 -18.50
N TYR A 52 -2.44 6.08 -19.26
CA TYR A 52 -1.12 5.67 -19.75
C TYR A 52 -0.14 5.44 -18.59
N LEU A 53 -0.07 6.36 -17.62
CA LEU A 53 0.76 6.21 -16.43
C LEU A 53 0.31 4.98 -15.61
N TYR A 54 -1.00 4.81 -15.41
CA TYR A 54 -1.54 3.62 -14.75
C TYR A 54 -1.08 2.32 -15.44
N GLN A 55 -1.26 2.19 -16.76
CA GLN A 55 -0.82 0.99 -17.48
C GLN A 55 0.69 0.77 -17.41
N ARG A 56 1.48 1.85 -17.42
CA ARG A 56 2.94 1.78 -17.33
C ARG A 56 3.41 1.22 -15.98
N TYR A 57 2.75 1.55 -14.88
CA TYR A 57 3.11 1.04 -13.55
C TYR A 57 2.53 -0.33 -13.29
N ASP A 58 1.27 -0.54 -13.64
CA ASP A 58 0.61 -1.82 -13.48
C ASP A 58 1.34 -2.97 -14.21
N SER A 59 1.96 -2.66 -15.36
CA SER A 59 2.78 -3.61 -16.12
C SER A 59 4.19 -3.85 -15.56
N LYS A 60 4.67 -3.01 -14.63
CA LYS A 60 5.98 -3.16 -13.98
C LYS A 60 5.91 -3.89 -12.64
N VAL A 61 4.76 -3.84 -11.97
CA VAL A 61 4.62 -4.45 -10.65
C VAL A 61 4.61 -5.96 -10.80
N ALA A 62 5.45 -6.65 -10.02
CA ALA A 62 5.37 -8.09 -9.92
C ALA A 62 4.01 -8.47 -9.32
N ARG A 63 3.19 -9.21 -10.07
CA ARG A 63 1.88 -9.68 -9.62
C ARG A 63 1.93 -11.18 -9.40
N ALA A 64 1.34 -11.62 -8.29
CA ALA A 64 1.24 -13.03 -7.99
C ALA A 64 0.00 -13.35 -7.14
N THR A 65 -0.38 -14.61 -7.06
CA THR A 65 -1.47 -15.05 -6.18
C THR A 65 -0.96 -15.07 -4.74
N LEU A 66 -1.33 -14.05 -3.95
CA LEU A 66 -0.90 -13.93 -2.56
C LEU A 66 -2.05 -14.25 -1.59
N LEU A 67 -3.26 -13.88 -1.97
CA LEU A 67 -4.48 -14.22 -1.25
C LEU A 67 -5.13 -15.46 -1.85
N PRO A 68 -5.52 -16.45 -1.02
CA PRO A 68 -6.29 -17.59 -1.49
C PRO A 68 -7.70 -17.16 -1.91
N PRO A 69 -8.40 -17.92 -2.76
CA PRO A 69 -9.82 -17.73 -2.98
C PRO A 69 -10.61 -17.77 -1.66
N VAL A 70 -11.54 -16.82 -1.51
CA VAL A 70 -12.41 -16.70 -0.34
C VAL A 70 -13.87 -16.93 -0.68
N ALA A 71 -14.72 -17.09 0.33
CA ALA A 71 -16.16 -17.23 0.14
C ALA A 71 -16.75 -15.96 -0.53
N PRO A 72 -17.83 -16.07 -1.32
CA PRO A 72 -18.43 -14.93 -2.02
C PRO A 72 -18.79 -13.75 -1.10
N GLN A 73 -19.20 -14.04 0.15
CA GLN A 73 -19.52 -13.02 1.14
C GLN A 73 -18.28 -12.22 1.57
N GLU A 74 -17.15 -12.90 1.78
CA GLU A 74 -15.88 -12.23 2.13
C GLU A 74 -15.36 -11.41 0.94
N ALA A 75 -15.45 -11.94 -0.29
CA ALA A 75 -15.08 -11.21 -1.50
C ALA A 75 -15.95 -9.95 -1.70
N ALA A 76 -17.26 -10.06 -1.48
CA ALA A 76 -18.18 -8.91 -1.55
C ALA A 76 -17.89 -7.87 -0.47
N GLN A 77 -17.57 -8.32 0.76
CA GLN A 77 -17.14 -7.43 1.83
C GLN A 77 -15.85 -6.70 1.46
N SER A 78 -14.87 -7.41 0.88
CA SER A 78 -13.63 -6.76 0.46
C SER A 78 -13.84 -5.72 -0.64
N ALA A 79 -14.67 -6.04 -1.64
CA ALA A 79 -15.03 -5.08 -2.67
C ALA A 79 -15.74 -3.83 -2.11
N GLU A 80 -16.53 -3.97 -1.04
CA GLU A 80 -17.17 -2.83 -0.36
C GLU A 80 -16.18 -2.05 0.53
N ASN A 81 -15.23 -2.74 1.17
CA ASN A 81 -14.17 -2.12 1.96
C ASN A 81 -13.38 -1.10 1.15
N TRP A 82 -13.00 -1.44 -0.09
CA TRP A 82 -12.32 -0.51 -0.99
C TRP A 82 -13.12 0.75 -1.29
N LYS A 83 -14.46 0.65 -1.41
CA LYS A 83 -15.36 1.77 -1.71
C LYS A 83 -15.65 2.66 -0.51
N SER A 84 -16.00 2.07 0.63
CA SER A 84 -16.59 2.82 1.75
C SER A 84 -16.27 2.27 3.14
N GLY A 85 -15.53 1.16 3.25
CA GLY A 85 -15.15 0.55 4.53
C GLY A 85 -13.68 0.76 4.90
N ALA A 86 -13.25 0.19 6.02
CA ALA A 86 -11.84 0.10 6.36
C ALA A 86 -11.16 -0.97 5.51
N VAL A 87 -9.90 -0.74 5.13
CA VAL A 87 -9.12 -1.64 4.25
C VAL A 87 -8.01 -2.31 5.05
N ASN A 88 -7.85 -3.62 4.92
CA ASN A 88 -6.86 -4.41 5.64
C ASN A 88 -5.94 -5.12 4.65
N LEU A 89 -4.65 -4.79 4.69
CA LEU A 89 -3.65 -5.38 3.81
C LEU A 89 -2.70 -6.27 4.62
N LEU A 90 -2.32 -7.40 4.04
CA LEU A 90 -1.25 -8.25 4.57
C LEU A 90 0.08 -7.87 3.92
N LEU A 91 1.05 -7.44 4.72
CA LEU A 91 2.41 -7.20 4.27
C LEU A 91 3.33 -8.31 4.80
N LEU A 92 4.01 -9.00 3.89
CA LEU A 92 4.97 -10.06 4.19
C LEU A 92 6.39 -9.60 3.83
N GLY A 93 7.36 -9.93 4.68
CA GLY A 93 8.78 -9.76 4.39
C GLY A 93 9.46 -11.10 4.12
N SER A 94 10.14 -11.23 2.98
CA SER A 94 10.95 -12.41 2.63
C SER A 94 12.45 -12.10 2.63
N ASP A 95 13.28 -13.01 3.14
CA ASP A 95 14.76 -12.92 3.08
C ASP A 95 15.33 -13.48 1.76
N SER A 96 14.48 -13.95 0.83
CA SER A 96 14.92 -14.47 -0.48
C SER A 96 14.17 -13.82 -1.64
N ARG A 97 14.92 -13.51 -2.71
CA ARG A 97 14.44 -13.06 -4.03
C ARG A 97 13.62 -14.12 -4.78
N ALA A 98 13.47 -15.31 -4.20
CA ALA A 98 12.82 -16.50 -4.78
C ALA A 98 11.41 -16.71 -4.23
N ALA A 99 10.76 -15.65 -3.72
CA ALA A 99 9.33 -15.64 -3.42
C ALA A 99 8.51 -15.70 -4.73
N GLU A 100 8.70 -16.78 -5.50
CA GLU A 100 7.84 -17.22 -6.58
C GLU A 100 6.50 -17.60 -5.94
N ALA A 101 5.56 -16.66 -5.95
CA ALA A 101 4.19 -16.98 -5.58
C ALA A 101 3.59 -17.88 -6.66
N GLY A 102 3.46 -19.17 -6.33
CA GLY A 102 2.91 -20.22 -7.19
C GLY A 102 3.82 -21.43 -7.37
N GLY A 103 5.06 -21.42 -6.86
CA GLY A 103 5.96 -22.57 -6.84
C GLY A 103 6.08 -23.20 -5.45
N ASP A 104 6.52 -24.46 -5.38
CA ASP A 104 7.07 -25.02 -4.14
C ASP A 104 8.17 -24.07 -3.65
N SER A 105 7.91 -23.28 -2.60
CA SER A 105 8.96 -22.53 -1.92
C SER A 105 10.06 -23.55 -1.57
N PRO A 106 11.32 -23.32 -2.00
CA PRO A 106 12.42 -24.20 -1.64
C PRO A 106 12.35 -24.50 -0.14
N ALA A 107 12.44 -25.78 0.23
CA ALA A 107 12.31 -26.20 1.62
C ALA A 107 13.25 -25.40 2.53
N GLY A 108 12.71 -24.43 3.28
CA GLY A 108 13.50 -23.56 4.16
C GLY A 108 13.13 -22.08 4.18
N GLU A 109 12.35 -21.58 3.22
CA GLU A 109 12.01 -20.15 3.16
C GLU A 109 10.97 -19.76 4.23
N ARG A 110 11.22 -18.67 4.95
CA ARG A 110 10.33 -18.19 6.03
C ARG A 110 10.02 -16.72 5.82
N SER A 111 8.77 -16.34 6.06
CA SER A 111 8.44 -14.94 6.23
C SER A 111 9.00 -14.45 7.55
N ASP A 112 9.94 -13.51 7.47
CA ASP A 112 10.58 -12.93 8.65
C ASP A 112 9.80 -11.74 9.21
N THR A 113 8.92 -11.17 8.39
CA THR A 113 8.04 -10.06 8.74
C THR A 113 6.62 -10.42 8.35
N ILE A 114 5.67 -10.28 9.28
CA ILE A 114 4.24 -10.45 9.03
C ILE A 114 3.55 -9.24 9.66
N MET A 115 2.97 -8.37 8.84
CA MET A 115 2.29 -7.16 9.28
C MET A 115 0.88 -7.08 8.72
N LEU A 116 -0.08 -6.75 9.57
CA LEU A 116 -1.42 -6.37 9.18
C LEU A 116 -1.48 -4.84 9.12
N VAL A 117 -1.72 -4.29 7.93
CA VAL A 117 -1.89 -2.86 7.71
C VAL A 117 -3.38 -2.57 7.65
N HIS A 118 -3.88 -1.80 8.60
CA HIS A 118 -5.27 -1.36 8.64
C HIS A 118 -5.35 0.11 8.26
N ILE A 119 -6.12 0.43 7.23
CA ILE A 119 -6.43 1.79 6.78
C ILE A 119 -7.86 2.08 7.20
N ALA A 120 -8.04 3.10 8.03
CA ALA A 120 -9.36 3.44 8.57
C ALA A 120 -10.34 3.80 7.46
N LYS A 121 -11.65 3.65 7.72
CA LYS A 121 -12.71 4.02 6.76
C LYS A 121 -12.58 5.45 6.23
N GLY A 122 -12.11 6.38 7.07
CA GLY A 122 -11.90 7.79 6.71
C GLY A 122 -10.73 8.06 5.76
N ARG A 123 -9.85 7.07 5.51
CA ARG A 123 -8.60 7.23 4.72
C ARG A 123 -7.63 8.30 5.25
N ASP A 124 -7.73 8.61 6.54
CA ASP A 124 -6.96 9.65 7.23
C ASP A 124 -6.00 9.08 8.29
N LYS A 125 -6.20 7.81 8.68
CA LYS A 125 -5.40 7.09 9.68
C LYS A 125 -5.05 5.69 9.21
N ALA A 126 -3.93 5.18 9.69
CA ALA A 126 -3.57 3.77 9.55
C ALA A 126 -2.96 3.18 10.82
N ALA A 127 -3.04 1.86 10.95
CA ALA A 127 -2.31 1.09 11.94
C ALA A 127 -1.51 -0.01 11.26
N ILE A 128 -0.21 -0.12 11.56
CA ILE A 128 0.66 -1.20 11.11
C ILE A 128 0.92 -2.11 12.32
N ILE A 129 0.37 -3.33 12.26
CA ILE A 129 0.35 -4.28 13.37
C ILE A 129 1.24 -5.47 13.03
N SER A 130 2.37 -5.59 13.70
CA SER A 130 3.29 -6.72 13.51
C SER A 130 2.83 -7.95 14.28
N ILE A 131 2.74 -9.08 13.59
CA ILE A 131 2.51 -10.40 14.17
C ILE A 131 3.87 -11.06 14.39
N PRO A 132 4.25 -11.45 15.63
CA PRO A 132 5.53 -12.12 15.85
C PRO A 132 5.65 -13.38 15.02
N ARG A 133 6.71 -13.51 14.22
CA ARG A 133 6.91 -14.64 13.28
C ARG A 133 6.91 -16.01 13.96
N ASP A 134 7.31 -16.06 15.23
CA ASP A 134 7.36 -17.25 16.06
C ASP A 134 6.05 -17.50 16.85
N SER A 135 4.96 -16.76 16.55
CA SER A 135 3.66 -16.95 17.20
C SER A 135 3.15 -18.37 17.02
N TYR A 136 2.88 -19.07 18.13
CA TYR A 136 2.42 -20.46 18.12
C TYR A 136 0.90 -20.54 17.91
N VAL A 137 0.51 -20.70 16.65
CA VAL A 137 -0.88 -20.59 16.17
C VAL A 137 -1.33 -21.87 15.49
N ASN A 138 -2.63 -21.97 15.18
CA ASN A 138 -3.12 -23.08 14.37
C ASN A 138 -2.86 -22.74 12.89
N VAL A 139 -1.99 -23.50 12.24
CA VAL A 139 -1.75 -23.39 10.80
C VAL A 139 -2.66 -24.42 10.12
N PRO A 140 -3.60 -24.02 9.25
CA PRO A 140 -4.47 -24.96 8.54
C PRO A 140 -3.68 -25.85 7.60
N ALA A 141 -4.28 -26.96 7.15
CA ALA A 141 -3.66 -27.79 6.12
C ALA A 141 -3.56 -27.01 4.80
N GLY A 142 -2.44 -27.17 4.09
CA GLY A 142 -2.16 -26.48 2.83
C GLY A 142 -0.71 -26.69 2.40
N GLY A 143 -0.47 -26.65 1.07
CA GLY A 143 0.84 -26.99 0.50
C GLY A 143 1.36 -28.34 0.99
N SER A 144 2.56 -28.36 1.55
CA SER A 144 3.17 -29.57 2.14
C SER A 144 2.77 -29.85 3.60
N TRP A 145 1.97 -28.99 4.23
CA TRP A 145 1.59 -29.09 5.64
C TRP A 145 0.23 -29.76 5.85
N LYS A 146 0.18 -30.72 6.79
CA LYS A 146 -1.03 -31.50 7.12
C LYS A 146 -2.00 -30.79 8.08
N GLY A 147 -1.66 -29.60 8.55
CA GLY A 147 -2.44 -28.84 9.53
C GLY A 147 -2.02 -29.12 10.99
N GLY A 148 -2.26 -28.14 11.86
CA GLY A 148 -2.01 -28.23 13.29
C GLY A 148 -1.27 -27.03 13.88
N LYS A 149 -0.88 -27.13 15.15
CA LYS A 149 -0.16 -26.05 15.84
C LYS A 149 1.30 -25.95 15.39
N ASN A 150 1.70 -24.77 14.92
CA ASN A 150 3.09 -24.46 14.55
C ASN A 150 3.37 -22.96 14.74
N LYS A 151 4.61 -22.54 14.52
CA LYS A 151 4.96 -21.12 14.40
C LYS A 151 4.33 -20.55 13.12
N ILE A 152 3.84 -19.31 13.18
CA ILE A 152 3.14 -18.70 12.05
C ILE A 152 4.01 -18.56 10.79
N ASN A 153 5.31 -18.31 10.92
CA ASN A 153 6.24 -18.24 9.79
C ASN A 153 6.40 -19.58 9.03
N ALA A 154 6.06 -20.70 9.66
CA ALA A 154 6.08 -21.99 8.99
C ALA A 154 5.00 -22.09 7.91
N ALA A 155 3.91 -21.30 8.00
CA ALA A 155 2.89 -21.24 6.96
C ALA A 155 3.50 -20.84 5.59
N PHE A 156 4.41 -19.87 5.59
CA PHE A 156 5.12 -19.46 4.37
C PHE A 156 6.01 -20.58 3.84
N ALA A 157 6.75 -21.25 4.73
CA ALA A 157 7.61 -22.37 4.34
C ALA A 157 6.87 -23.55 3.73
N PHE A 158 5.62 -23.78 4.15
CA PHE A 158 4.85 -24.94 3.72
C PHE A 158 3.94 -24.68 2.51
N GLY A 159 3.45 -23.46 2.35
CA GLY A 159 2.44 -23.12 1.33
C GLY A 159 2.45 -21.65 0.94
N GLY A 160 3.59 -20.97 1.08
CA GLY A 160 3.82 -19.62 0.60
C GLY A 160 2.91 -18.55 1.22
N ALA A 161 2.70 -17.49 0.45
CA ALA A 161 1.87 -16.36 0.83
C ALA A 161 0.40 -16.76 1.08
N GLU A 162 -0.17 -17.65 0.26
CA GLU A 162 -1.57 -18.07 0.39
C GLU A 162 -1.85 -18.79 1.72
N LEU A 163 -0.97 -19.72 2.12
CA LEU A 163 -1.13 -20.40 3.41
C LEU A 163 -0.88 -19.44 4.58
N THR A 164 0.04 -18.49 4.41
CA THR A 164 0.28 -17.42 5.40
C THR A 164 -0.96 -16.54 5.57
N ALA A 165 -1.54 -16.07 4.47
CA ALA A 165 -2.76 -15.26 4.46
C ALA A 165 -3.94 -16.02 5.07
N THR A 166 -4.10 -17.30 4.73
CA THR A 166 -5.12 -18.17 5.35
C THR A 166 -4.92 -18.26 6.86
N THR A 167 -3.67 -18.45 7.31
CA THR A 167 -3.34 -18.56 8.74
C THR A 167 -3.62 -17.26 9.47
N VAL A 168 -3.22 -16.12 8.91
CA VAL A 168 -3.50 -14.78 9.48
C VAL A 168 -5.01 -14.54 9.54
N ARG A 169 -5.75 -14.82 8.47
CA ARG A 169 -7.21 -14.68 8.43
C ARG A 169 -7.89 -15.54 9.50
N GLN A 170 -7.47 -16.80 9.67
CA GLN A 170 -8.03 -17.66 10.73
C GLN A 170 -7.64 -17.21 12.14
N LEU A 171 -6.44 -16.66 12.31
CA LEU A 171 -5.97 -16.14 13.60
C LEU A 171 -6.72 -14.89 14.04
N THR A 172 -6.97 -13.96 13.10
CA THR A 172 -7.49 -12.62 13.41
C THR A 172 -9.01 -12.52 13.18
N GLY A 173 -9.55 -13.32 12.26
CA GLY A 173 -10.90 -13.17 11.73
C GLY A 173 -11.10 -11.90 10.88
N VAL A 174 -10.02 -11.20 10.52
CA VAL A 174 -10.03 -9.99 9.69
C VAL A 174 -10.08 -10.41 8.21
N VAL A 175 -10.97 -9.79 7.43
CA VAL A 175 -10.97 -9.91 5.97
C VAL A 175 -9.74 -9.19 5.43
N LEU A 176 -8.93 -9.89 4.63
CA LEU A 176 -7.77 -9.31 3.96
C LEU A 176 -8.20 -8.82 2.58
N ASP A 177 -8.05 -7.52 2.33
CA ASP A 177 -8.47 -6.83 1.12
C ASP A 177 -7.40 -6.75 0.04
N GLY A 178 -6.15 -7.07 0.43
CA GLY A 178 -5.00 -7.12 -0.44
C GLY A 178 -3.80 -7.71 0.31
N ALA A 179 -2.79 -8.13 -0.44
CA ALA A 179 -1.53 -8.57 0.12
C ALA A 179 -0.36 -8.08 -0.71
N MET A 180 0.79 -7.93 -0.06
CA MET A 180 2.05 -7.53 -0.68
C MET A 180 3.20 -8.28 -0.03
N ILE A 181 4.23 -8.61 -0.81
CA ILE A 181 5.53 -9.10 -0.35
C ILE A 181 6.57 -8.03 -0.67
N ALA A 182 7.38 -7.69 0.33
CA ALA A 182 8.60 -6.92 0.18
C ALA A 182 9.79 -7.81 0.55
N ASP A 183 10.87 -7.77 -0.24
CA ASP A 183 12.15 -8.34 0.20
C ASP A 183 13.09 -7.24 0.72
N PHE A 184 14.18 -7.63 1.39
CA PHE A 184 15.12 -6.64 1.92
C PHE A 184 15.82 -5.84 0.83
N ALA A 185 16.12 -6.47 -0.32
CA ALA A 185 16.72 -5.80 -1.47
C ALA A 185 15.80 -4.69 -2.01
N SER A 186 14.49 -4.90 -1.95
CA SER A 186 13.47 -3.97 -2.35
C SER A 186 13.38 -2.77 -1.40
N ILE A 187 13.44 -3.01 -0.08
CA ILE A 187 13.49 -1.90 0.89
C ILE A 187 14.79 -1.10 0.73
N ARG A 188 15.92 -1.78 0.52
CA ARG A 188 17.22 -1.18 0.25
C ARG A 188 17.15 -0.22 -0.96
N ASN A 189 16.66 -0.73 -2.10
CA ASN A 189 16.50 0.06 -3.32
C ASN A 189 15.52 1.24 -3.12
N LEU A 190 14.44 1.04 -2.36
CA LEU A 190 13.48 2.09 -2.04
C LEU A 190 14.12 3.20 -1.20
N VAL A 191 14.92 2.85 -0.20
CA VAL A 191 15.67 3.81 0.65
C VAL A 191 16.69 4.59 -0.19
N ASP A 192 17.46 3.91 -1.03
CA ASP A 192 18.43 4.58 -1.92
C ASP A 192 17.74 5.56 -2.87
N SER A 193 16.58 5.17 -3.39
CA SER A 193 15.84 5.98 -4.35
C SER A 193 15.23 7.25 -3.74
N VAL A 194 15.05 7.28 -2.41
CA VAL A 194 14.63 8.49 -1.69
C VAL A 194 15.80 9.25 -1.06
N ASP A 195 17.04 8.95 -1.50
CA ASP A 195 18.27 9.56 -1.01
C ASP A 195 18.41 9.39 0.51
N GLY A 196 18.22 8.15 0.97
CA GLY A 196 18.33 7.75 2.37
C GLY A 196 17.14 8.14 3.24
N VAL A 197 17.12 7.59 4.46
CA VAL A 197 16.07 7.83 5.46
C VAL A 197 16.65 8.07 6.85
N GLU A 198 16.06 9.01 7.60
CA GLU A 198 16.44 9.26 8.99
C GLU A 198 15.71 8.28 9.93
N VAL A 199 16.47 7.48 10.67
CA VAL A 199 15.95 6.53 11.67
C VAL A 199 16.42 6.89 13.07
N CYS A 200 15.46 7.17 13.95
CA CYS A 200 15.71 7.42 15.38
C CYS A 200 15.69 6.11 16.18
N VAL A 201 16.89 5.61 16.50
CA VAL A 201 17.12 4.38 17.26
C VAL A 201 17.05 4.70 18.76
N PRO A 202 16.19 4.02 19.55
CA PRO A 202 16.01 4.34 20.97
C PRO A 202 17.04 3.67 21.91
N TYR A 203 17.97 2.88 21.38
CA TYR A 203 18.96 2.14 22.16
C TYR A 203 20.28 1.99 21.40
N ASP A 204 21.33 1.66 22.13
CA ASP A 204 22.59 1.21 21.55
C ASP A 204 22.46 -0.23 21.05
N VAL A 205 22.92 -0.53 19.82
CA VAL A 205 23.07 -1.89 19.31
C VAL A 205 24.38 -2.04 18.53
N VAL A 206 25.17 -3.06 18.87
CA VAL A 206 26.35 -3.43 18.09
C VAL A 206 25.93 -4.37 16.97
N SER A 207 26.37 -4.08 15.76
CA SER A 207 26.10 -4.93 14.61
C SER A 207 26.72 -6.31 14.78
N THR A 208 26.01 -7.35 14.37
CA THR A 208 26.59 -8.69 14.21
C THR A 208 27.09 -8.99 12.81
N PHE A 209 26.94 -8.04 11.90
CA PHE A 209 27.35 -8.16 10.49
C PHE A 209 28.59 -7.32 10.16
N SER A 210 28.92 -6.36 11.02
CA SER A 210 30.05 -5.43 10.88
C SER A 210 30.55 -4.97 12.26
N ASP A 211 31.60 -4.15 12.28
CA ASP A 211 32.09 -3.49 13.49
C ASP A 211 31.27 -2.25 13.88
N LYS A 212 30.13 -2.02 13.20
CA LYS A 212 29.29 -0.84 13.42
C LYS A 212 28.61 -0.89 14.79
N VAL A 213 28.60 0.26 15.47
CA VAL A 213 27.81 0.48 16.68
C VAL A 213 26.77 1.54 16.40
N TRP A 214 25.51 1.13 16.44
CA TRP A 214 24.36 2.03 16.42
C TRP A 214 24.20 2.62 17.80
N LYS A 215 24.35 3.94 17.92
CA LYS A 215 24.09 4.66 19.17
C LYS A 215 22.63 5.07 19.25
N GLN A 216 22.11 5.23 20.46
CA GLN A 216 20.84 5.91 20.65
C GLN A 216 20.88 7.30 20.00
N GLY A 217 19.87 7.63 19.19
CA GLY A 217 19.81 8.88 18.42
C GLY A 217 19.25 8.68 17.01
N CYS A 218 19.14 9.75 16.25
CA CYS A 218 18.72 9.72 14.85
C CYS A 218 19.93 9.59 13.92
N HIS A 219 19.84 8.67 12.95
CA HIS A 219 20.88 8.35 12.00
C HIS A 219 20.32 8.39 10.59
N GLU A 220 21.06 8.98 9.67
CA GLU A 220 20.79 8.85 8.25
C GLU A 220 21.24 7.47 7.76
N LEU A 221 20.33 6.76 7.09
CA LEU A 221 20.54 5.43 6.55
C LEU A 221 20.38 5.46 5.04
N ASP A 222 21.42 5.04 4.33
CA ASP A 222 21.27 4.55 2.95
C ASP A 222 20.66 3.14 2.95
N GLY A 223 20.40 2.59 1.77
CA GLY A 223 19.75 1.30 1.59
C GLY A 223 20.50 0.16 2.28
N ASP A 224 21.80 0.04 2.03
CA ASP A 224 22.62 -1.05 2.60
C ASP A 224 22.62 -0.98 4.12
N THR A 225 22.73 0.22 4.67
CA THR A 225 22.76 0.45 6.11
C THR A 225 21.38 0.24 6.75
N ALA A 226 20.30 0.59 6.06
CA ALA A 226 18.93 0.30 6.48
C ALA A 226 18.64 -1.21 6.51
N GLU A 227 19.09 -1.95 5.50
CA GLU A 227 19.03 -3.41 5.48
C GLU A 227 19.78 -3.99 6.67
N GLU A 228 21.05 -3.59 6.87
CA GLU A 228 21.86 -4.07 7.99
C GLU A 228 21.18 -3.81 9.33
N PHE A 229 20.57 -2.63 9.52
CA PHE A 229 19.84 -2.28 10.74
C PHE A 229 18.60 -3.16 10.98
N MET A 230 17.81 -3.43 9.93
CA MET A 230 16.62 -4.30 10.02
C MET A 230 16.97 -5.77 10.29
N ARG A 231 18.16 -6.21 9.87
CA ARG A 231 18.62 -7.61 10.06
C ARG A 231 19.23 -7.85 11.44
N GLN A 232 19.47 -6.81 12.24
CA GLN A 232 20.00 -6.95 13.60
C GLN A 232 19.10 -7.81 14.46
N ARG A 233 19.59 -9.00 14.82
CA ARG A 233 18.87 -9.99 15.64
C ARG A 233 19.47 -10.17 17.02
N TYR A 234 20.78 -10.01 17.12
CA TYR A 234 21.55 -10.21 18.32
C TYR A 234 21.89 -8.84 18.92
N GLN A 235 21.99 -8.75 20.24
CA GLN A 235 22.28 -7.52 20.98
C GLN A 235 21.20 -6.42 20.89
N VAL A 236 20.10 -6.64 20.17
CA VAL A 236 18.90 -5.80 20.28
C VAL A 236 18.09 -6.16 21.54
N PRO A 237 17.54 -5.17 22.27
CA PRO A 237 16.65 -5.44 23.40
C PRO A 237 15.47 -6.32 23.00
N GLY A 238 15.22 -7.39 23.75
CA GLY A 238 14.12 -8.33 23.49
C GLY A 238 14.34 -9.28 22.29
N GLY A 239 15.54 -9.31 21.69
CA GLY A 239 15.88 -10.27 20.63
C GLY A 239 15.01 -10.11 19.38
N ASP A 240 14.23 -11.13 19.02
CA ASP A 240 13.37 -11.12 17.83
C ASP A 240 12.40 -9.92 17.81
N PHE A 241 11.92 -9.50 18.99
CA PHE A 241 11.03 -8.35 19.13
C PHE A 241 11.74 -7.02 18.87
N GLY A 242 13.02 -6.91 19.24
CA GLY A 242 13.85 -5.75 18.89
C GLY A 242 14.08 -5.66 17.38
N ARG A 243 14.30 -6.80 16.71
CA ARG A 243 14.39 -6.84 15.24
C ARG A 243 13.08 -6.38 14.58
N MET A 244 11.95 -6.90 15.04
CA MET A 244 10.63 -6.46 14.54
C MET A 244 10.43 -4.95 14.72
N TYR A 245 10.87 -4.41 15.85
CA TYR A 245 10.79 -2.98 16.11
C TYR A 245 11.72 -2.16 15.19
N ASN A 246 12.95 -2.61 14.93
CA ASN A 246 13.84 -1.99 13.94
C ASN A 246 13.19 -1.93 12.55
N GLN A 247 12.53 -3.01 12.13
CA GLN A 247 11.79 -3.03 10.85
C GLN A 247 10.65 -1.99 10.84
N GLN A 248 9.90 -1.85 11.94
CA GLN A 248 8.88 -0.80 12.06
C GLN A 248 9.50 0.61 11.99
N LEU A 249 10.67 0.84 12.58
CA LEU A 249 11.37 2.12 12.52
C LEU A 249 11.77 2.48 11.08
N VAL A 250 12.31 1.53 10.31
CA VAL A 250 12.67 1.77 8.91
C VAL A 250 11.43 2.02 8.05
N VAL A 251 10.36 1.23 8.21
CA VAL A 251 9.09 1.48 7.50
C VAL A 251 8.54 2.87 7.83
N LYS A 252 8.60 3.29 9.10
CA LYS A 252 8.20 4.63 9.53
C LYS A 252 9.04 5.72 8.88
N ALA A 253 10.36 5.54 8.81
CA ALA A 253 11.28 6.50 8.21
C ALA A 253 11.06 6.63 6.70
N VAL A 254 10.86 5.52 5.99
CA VAL A 254 10.50 5.50 4.56
C VAL A 254 9.19 6.26 4.32
N VAL A 255 8.14 5.96 5.10
CA VAL A 255 6.85 6.66 4.96
C VAL A 255 6.98 8.16 5.25
N ALA A 256 7.76 8.53 6.26
CA ALA A 256 8.02 9.92 6.58
C ALA A 256 8.77 10.63 5.43
N LYS A 257 9.85 10.03 4.91
CA LYS A 257 10.66 10.58 3.81
C LYS A 257 9.84 10.76 2.54
N VAL A 258 9.06 9.73 2.15
CA VAL A 258 8.15 9.78 1.00
C VAL A 258 7.09 10.88 1.16
N SER A 259 6.59 11.09 2.38
CA SER A 259 5.60 12.14 2.63
C SER A 259 6.21 13.54 2.67
N SER A 260 7.47 13.67 3.08
CA SER A 260 8.17 14.96 3.19
C SER A 260 8.86 15.41 1.91
N SER A 261 9.11 14.51 0.95
CA SER A 261 9.85 14.78 -0.29
C SER A 261 9.13 15.74 -1.26
N GLY A 262 7.94 16.25 -0.90
CA GLY A 262 7.10 17.05 -1.80
C GLY A 262 6.53 16.23 -2.97
N ALA A 263 6.83 14.93 -3.05
CA ALA A 263 6.36 14.07 -4.13
C ALA A 263 4.84 13.94 -4.16
N MET A 264 4.14 14.08 -3.02
CA MET A 264 2.68 14.15 -3.04
C MET A 264 2.12 15.40 -3.77
N THR A 265 2.95 16.41 -4.01
CA THR A 265 2.60 17.65 -4.72
C THR A 265 3.29 17.80 -6.08
N ASP A 266 4.27 16.96 -6.39
CA ASP A 266 4.98 16.93 -7.67
C ASP A 266 4.63 15.63 -8.43
N PRO A 267 3.88 15.72 -9.53
CA PRO A 267 3.50 14.57 -10.34
C PRO A 267 4.67 13.72 -10.83
N LEU A 268 5.83 14.32 -11.14
CA LEU A 268 7.01 13.60 -11.65
C LEU A 268 7.77 12.89 -10.53
N ALA A 269 7.89 13.50 -9.35
CA ALA A 269 8.46 12.84 -8.19
C ALA A 269 7.53 11.72 -7.67
N LEU A 270 6.20 11.92 -7.72
CA LEU A 270 5.22 10.88 -7.40
C LEU A 270 5.32 9.68 -8.35
N ASP A 271 5.45 9.96 -9.64
CA ASP A 271 5.62 8.99 -10.73
C ASP A 271 6.87 8.14 -10.50
N GLY A 272 8.01 8.77 -10.15
CA GLY A 272 9.23 8.07 -9.76
C GLY A 272 9.04 7.17 -8.54
N LEU A 273 8.47 7.70 -7.44
CA LEU A 273 8.25 6.93 -6.21
C LEU A 273 7.30 5.74 -6.40
N ILE A 274 6.22 5.92 -7.17
CA ILE A 274 5.30 4.83 -7.50
C ILE A 274 6.02 3.78 -8.35
N GLY A 275 6.85 4.19 -9.32
CA GLY A 275 7.68 3.28 -10.11
C GLY A 275 8.66 2.46 -9.27
N ILE A 276 9.34 3.11 -8.32
CA ILE A 276 10.30 2.45 -7.43
C ILE A 276 9.58 1.48 -6.48
N ALA A 277 8.45 1.89 -5.90
CA ALA A 277 7.64 1.04 -5.03
C ALA A 277 7.05 -0.16 -5.82
N ALA A 278 6.63 0.07 -7.06
CA ALA A 278 6.17 -0.96 -8.00
C ALA A 278 7.27 -1.99 -8.31
N ASP A 279 8.49 -1.55 -8.58
CA ASP A 279 9.63 -2.43 -8.88
C ASP A 279 10.14 -3.20 -7.63
N SER A 280 9.72 -2.75 -6.43
CA SER A 280 10.18 -3.24 -5.12
C SER A 280 9.14 -4.10 -4.39
N LEU A 281 7.96 -4.33 -4.98
CA LEU A 281 6.89 -5.04 -4.30
C LEU A 281 6.29 -6.09 -5.24
N THR A 282 6.08 -7.28 -4.70
CA THR A 282 5.14 -8.23 -5.30
C THR A 282 3.77 -8.00 -4.70
N VAL A 283 2.77 -7.72 -5.52
CA VAL A 283 1.40 -7.43 -5.07
C VAL A 283 0.44 -8.55 -5.46
N ASP A 284 -0.64 -8.70 -4.70
CA ASP A 284 -1.69 -9.65 -5.04
C ASP A 284 -2.26 -9.33 -6.43
N GLN A 285 -2.49 -10.36 -7.24
CA GLN A 285 -3.00 -10.23 -8.60
C GLN A 285 -4.33 -9.47 -8.69
N ASN A 286 -5.15 -9.47 -7.63
CA ASN A 286 -6.44 -8.78 -7.59
C ASN A 286 -6.37 -7.39 -6.94
N LEU A 287 -5.20 -6.95 -6.46
CA LEU A 287 -5.04 -5.62 -5.86
C LEU A 287 -4.98 -4.54 -6.94
N ASP A 288 -5.96 -3.62 -6.95
CA ASP A 288 -5.92 -2.41 -7.79
C ASP A 288 -5.05 -1.34 -7.12
N LEU A 289 -3.95 -0.98 -7.78
CA LEU A 289 -2.98 -0.03 -7.26
C LEU A 289 -3.53 1.40 -7.22
N ARG A 290 -4.55 1.74 -8.02
CA ARG A 290 -5.23 3.04 -7.92
C ARG A 290 -6.05 3.09 -6.65
N ASP A 291 -6.82 2.04 -6.36
CA ASP A 291 -7.61 1.97 -5.14
C ASP A 291 -6.71 2.04 -3.91
N LEU A 292 -5.56 1.36 -3.95
CA LEU A 292 -4.53 1.49 -2.92
C LEU A 292 -4.00 2.93 -2.80
N ALA A 293 -3.62 3.57 -3.91
CA ALA A 293 -3.15 4.95 -3.92
C ALA A 293 -4.20 5.92 -3.37
N PHE A 294 -5.48 5.75 -3.76
CA PHE A 294 -6.59 6.53 -3.24
C PHE A 294 -6.84 6.30 -1.75
N ALA A 295 -6.64 5.07 -1.27
CA ALA A 295 -6.82 4.74 0.15
C ALA A 295 -5.73 5.37 1.03
N VAL A 296 -4.50 5.52 0.53
CA VAL A 296 -3.37 6.04 1.33
C VAL A 296 -3.10 7.54 1.17
N ARG A 297 -3.63 8.19 0.12
CA ARG A 297 -3.32 9.61 -0.20
C ARG A 297 -3.57 10.61 0.92
N GLY A 298 -4.50 10.32 1.83
CA GLY A 298 -4.89 11.21 2.93
C GLY A 298 -4.13 10.94 4.24
N ILE A 299 -3.35 9.87 4.29
CA ILE A 299 -2.73 9.37 5.51
C ILE A 299 -1.42 10.12 5.71
N ARG A 300 -1.35 10.90 6.79
CA ARG A 300 -0.13 11.59 7.20
C ARG A 300 0.73 10.65 8.04
N PRO A 301 2.08 10.72 7.98
CA PRO A 301 2.95 9.88 8.81
C PRO A 301 2.63 9.92 10.30
N ALA A 302 2.25 11.10 10.83
CA ALA A 302 1.88 11.27 12.23
C ALA A 302 0.53 10.60 12.61
N ALA A 303 -0.29 10.23 11.63
CA ALA A 303 -1.55 9.52 11.81
C ALA A 303 -1.40 7.99 11.65
N ILE A 304 -0.17 7.50 11.51
CA ILE A 304 0.13 6.07 11.44
C ILE A 304 0.56 5.57 12.81
N SER A 305 -0.20 4.62 13.34
CA SER A 305 0.14 3.93 14.58
C SER A 305 0.89 2.63 14.28
N TYR A 306 1.86 2.29 15.13
CA TYR A 306 2.64 1.06 15.01
C TYR A 306 2.44 0.23 16.28
N ALA A 307 2.22 -1.08 16.12
CA ALA A 307 1.98 -1.95 17.25
C ALA A 307 2.49 -3.37 16.98
N THR A 308 2.71 -4.12 18.05
CA THR A 308 2.94 -5.57 17.98
C THR A 308 1.78 -6.29 18.64
N VAL A 309 1.32 -7.40 18.06
CA VAL A 309 0.26 -8.22 18.65
C VAL A 309 0.66 -8.62 20.09
N PRO A 310 -0.22 -8.41 21.08
CA PRO A 310 0.04 -8.77 22.47
C PRO A 310 0.46 -10.22 22.67
N TYR A 311 1.40 -10.45 23.58
CA TYR A 311 1.91 -11.76 23.92
C TYR A 311 2.16 -11.90 25.43
N THR A 312 2.08 -13.12 25.95
CA THR A 312 2.34 -13.45 27.36
C THR A 312 3.67 -14.16 27.57
N SER A 313 4.26 -14.73 26.52
CA SER A 313 5.57 -15.40 26.61
C SER A 313 6.32 -15.32 25.28
N ALA A 314 7.60 -14.97 25.36
CA ALA A 314 8.55 -14.96 24.25
C ALA A 314 9.34 -16.29 24.10
N SER A 315 9.18 -17.22 25.05
CA SER A 315 10.05 -18.39 25.21
C SER A 315 9.28 -19.69 25.46
N LEU A 316 8.06 -19.78 24.93
CA LEU A 316 7.21 -20.97 25.06
C LEU A 316 7.90 -22.19 24.43
N LYS A 317 8.06 -23.28 25.18
CA LYS A 317 8.55 -24.56 24.64
C LYS A 317 7.42 -25.31 23.95
N THR A 318 7.63 -25.70 22.69
CA THR A 318 6.65 -26.40 21.85
C THR A 318 7.32 -27.51 21.05
N SER A 319 6.53 -28.34 20.37
CA SER A 319 7.04 -29.31 19.38
C SER A 319 7.74 -28.64 18.19
N ALA A 320 7.47 -27.37 17.91
CA ALA A 320 8.11 -26.57 16.86
C ALA A 320 9.31 -25.75 17.37
N GLY A 321 9.83 -26.09 18.56
CA GLY A 321 10.90 -25.36 19.25
C GLY A 321 10.39 -24.23 20.13
N THR A 322 11.27 -23.27 20.45
CA THR A 322 10.92 -22.09 21.25
C THR A 322 10.05 -21.14 20.41
N ALA A 323 8.88 -20.75 20.92
CA ALA A 323 7.87 -19.98 20.22
C ALA A 323 7.29 -18.85 21.08
N VAL A 324 6.48 -17.99 20.47
CA VAL A 324 5.77 -16.90 21.14
C VAL A 324 4.33 -17.32 21.45
N ARG A 325 3.90 -17.12 22.70
CA ARG A 325 2.50 -17.26 23.11
C ARG A 325 1.80 -15.90 23.05
N LEU A 326 0.91 -15.72 22.08
CA LEU A 326 0.04 -14.55 22.03
C LEU A 326 -0.87 -14.48 23.26
N ASP A 327 -1.22 -13.27 23.69
CA ASP A 327 -2.20 -13.06 24.76
C ASP A 327 -3.60 -13.29 24.19
N PRO A 328 -4.28 -14.38 24.55
CA PRO A 328 -5.53 -14.74 23.90
C PRO A 328 -6.63 -13.69 24.10
N LYS A 329 -6.63 -12.96 25.23
CA LYS A 329 -7.65 -11.94 25.52
C LYS A 329 -7.30 -10.63 24.83
N LYS A 330 -6.08 -10.13 25.01
CA LYS A 330 -5.68 -8.84 24.45
C LYS A 330 -5.58 -8.89 22.93
N SER A 331 -5.08 -9.98 22.35
CA SER A 331 -4.99 -10.12 20.90
C SER A 331 -6.37 -10.26 20.26
N ALA A 332 -7.29 -11.02 20.87
CA ALA A 332 -8.68 -11.08 20.38
C ALA A 332 -9.37 -9.71 20.42
N ALA A 333 -9.18 -8.94 21.50
CA ALA A 333 -9.70 -7.58 21.60
C ALA A 333 -9.08 -6.63 20.56
N MET A 334 -7.77 -6.74 20.31
CA MET A 334 -7.08 -5.98 19.26
C MET A 334 -7.64 -6.29 17.88
N PHE A 335 -7.83 -7.58 17.54
CA PHE A 335 -8.37 -7.99 16.24
C PHE A 335 -9.84 -7.61 16.09
N ALA A 336 -10.63 -7.62 17.18
CA ALA A 336 -11.98 -7.05 17.18
C ALA A 336 -11.94 -5.55 16.83
N ALA A 337 -11.05 -4.78 17.47
CA ALA A 337 -10.88 -3.36 17.19
C ALA A 337 -10.47 -3.08 15.73
N VAL A 338 -9.67 -3.95 15.10
CA VAL A 338 -9.37 -3.85 13.67
C VAL A 338 -10.63 -4.05 12.81
N LYS A 339 -11.42 -5.09 13.10
CA LYS A 339 -12.66 -5.38 12.35
C LYS A 339 -13.71 -4.29 12.51
N ASP A 340 -13.75 -3.68 13.69
CA ASP A 340 -14.72 -2.65 14.06
C ASP A 340 -14.24 -1.23 13.72
N ASP A 341 -13.09 -1.07 13.06
CA ASP A 341 -12.50 0.24 12.67
C ASP A 341 -12.24 1.17 13.89
N THR A 342 -11.80 0.59 15.02
CA THR A 342 -11.54 1.28 16.30
C THR A 342 -10.14 0.99 16.87
N ILE A 343 -9.22 0.52 16.03
CA ILE A 343 -7.87 0.12 16.45
C ILE A 343 -7.08 1.30 17.06
N ASP A 344 -7.30 2.53 16.61
CA ASP A 344 -6.64 3.72 17.15
C ASP A 344 -7.01 3.95 18.64
N GLN A 345 -8.29 3.78 18.98
CA GLN A 345 -8.77 3.84 20.36
C GLN A 345 -8.19 2.72 21.22
N TRP A 346 -8.15 1.50 20.67
CA TRP A 346 -7.57 0.36 21.36
C TRP A 346 -6.08 0.56 21.65
N LEU A 347 -5.32 1.08 20.67
CA LEU A 347 -3.89 1.37 20.81
C LEU A 347 -3.62 2.51 21.79
N ALA A 348 -4.45 3.55 21.81
CA ALA A 348 -4.35 4.62 22.80
C ALA A 348 -4.55 4.09 24.23
N ALA A 349 -5.46 3.12 24.42
CA ALA A 349 -5.68 2.47 25.71
C ALA A 349 -4.65 1.38 26.06
N ASN A 350 -3.92 0.86 25.06
CA ASN A 350 -2.96 -0.24 25.20
C ASN A 350 -1.64 0.11 24.50
N PRO A 351 -0.89 1.13 24.98
CA PRO A 351 0.34 1.55 24.33
C PRO A 351 1.34 0.40 24.25
N SER A 352 1.95 0.21 23.08
CA SER A 352 2.99 -0.80 22.87
C SER A 352 4.24 -0.41 23.67
N LYS A 353 4.89 -1.41 24.28
CA LYS A 353 6.18 -1.18 24.95
C LYS A 353 7.29 -1.02 23.92
N THR A 354 8.13 -0.01 24.08
CA THR A 354 9.36 0.12 23.31
C THR A 354 10.35 -0.95 23.77
N PRO A 355 10.95 -1.74 22.88
CA PRO A 355 12.02 -2.65 23.29
C PRO A 355 13.16 -1.87 23.95
N GLY A 356 13.55 -2.28 25.16
CA GLY A 356 14.61 -1.64 25.93
C GLY A 356 14.16 -0.52 26.87
N SER A 357 12.87 -0.15 26.89
CA SER A 357 12.29 0.77 27.89
C SER A 357 11.85 0.08 29.18
#